data_AF-A0A9W4HYN3-F1
#
_entry.id   AF-A0A9W4HYN3-F1
#
_cell.length_a   1.000
_cell.length_b   1.000
_cell.length_c   1.000
_cell.angle_alpha   90.00
_cell.angle_beta   90.00
_cell.angle_gamma   90.00
#
_symmetry.space_group_name_H-M   'P 1'
#
loop_
_entity.id
_entity.type
_entity.pdbx_description
1 polymer ?
#
loop_
_entity_poly.entity_id
_entity_poly.type
_entity_poly.pdbx_seq_one_letter_code
_entity_poly.pdbx_strand_id
1 'polypeptide(L)'
;MQSCRRSTVQGLLGSDEIAITIPVFPRLGTARSFTTPDLPHCDNGSHVNLDPLFTSYKRWKCLADNLKSRRQREFELEVPLFQDINTSNGSVLLDHFGYGSGGCALQVTLQAKNIDEACLLHDQLSILGPLMLAMTAGTPSYRGLLTDTDVRWDVLQSLLDDRTPEELLEMNGMESDAIHAKLRGSTSPIYLSESDDVQEHYQSYLARPSEVQDQLKRKGMANGLASHFTHYLQYDPIILEPDHVESFGPEDSYHFSTLYRSAWPHVRLKFPEGKDTGWRLEFRPMEVQLTDFENAAFIAFMVLLRHSIEYYKLNLYIPMRLVVKNMQAAGKRDAVLQEKFWVRSGDCLPKGTRWKGTRTATCSQCSMPEKNSPTAKFEQTTLQEIFCGPIHHSGDGATDGSDAGFPGFIPLIKGFLESISIDDEQKTVLMGYIDFIEKRASGQLWTDAGWIRHVIRSHPSYKNDSVVTEEACYDLCCQIKDVSQGKLRIPMLF
;
A
#
# COMPACT_ATOMS: atom_id res chain seq x y z
N MET A 1 -8.51 3.45 24.66
CA MET A 1 -8.99 2.07 24.41
C MET A 1 -7.79 1.16 24.27
N GLN A 2 -7.57 0.20 25.18
CA GLN A 2 -6.65 -0.90 24.89
C GLN A 2 -7.29 -1.76 23.80
N SER A 3 -6.55 -2.05 22.72
CA SER A 3 -7.03 -2.91 21.63
C SER A 3 -7.38 -4.29 22.17
N CYS A 4 -8.63 -4.71 21.97
CA CYS A 4 -9.12 -6.03 22.40
C CYS A 4 -8.24 -7.16 21.82
N ARG A 5 -7.78 -7.02 20.58
CA ARG A 5 -6.90 -8.01 19.93
C ARG A 5 -5.53 -8.11 20.60
N ARG A 6 -4.84 -6.98 20.79
CA ARG A 6 -3.52 -6.96 21.43
C ARG A 6 -3.59 -7.52 22.85
N SER A 7 -4.61 -7.11 23.61
CA SER A 7 -4.83 -7.59 24.98
C SER A 7 -5.11 -9.10 25.01
N THR A 8 -5.89 -9.61 24.06
CA THR A 8 -6.17 -11.05 23.94
C THR A 8 -4.92 -11.84 23.62
N VAL A 9 -4.13 -11.41 22.61
CA VAL A 9 -2.86 -12.07 22.26
C VAL A 9 -1.90 -12.03 23.44
N GLN A 10 -1.72 -10.88 24.08
CA GLN A 10 -0.82 -10.75 25.22
C GLN A 10 -1.22 -11.64 26.40
N GLY A 11 -2.52 -11.89 26.61
CA GLY A 11 -3.01 -12.81 27.64
C GLY A 11 -2.70 -14.30 27.36
N LEU A 12 -2.32 -14.64 26.13
CA LEU A 12 -1.90 -16.00 25.73
C LEU A 12 -0.38 -16.18 25.71
N LEU A 13 0.37 -15.09 25.75
CA LEU A 13 1.83 -15.08 25.70
C LEU A 13 2.45 -15.29 27.09
N GLY A 14 3.69 -15.78 27.12
CA GLY A 14 4.52 -15.83 28.32
C GLY A 14 4.81 -14.45 28.92
N SER A 15 5.30 -14.43 30.16
CA SER A 15 5.62 -13.17 30.88
C SER A 15 6.74 -12.35 30.23
N ASP A 16 7.58 -13.02 29.44
CA ASP A 16 8.75 -12.54 28.72
C ASP A 16 8.49 -12.40 27.20
N GLU A 17 7.26 -12.65 26.75
CA GLU A 17 6.85 -12.57 25.36
C GLU A 17 5.94 -11.37 25.10
N ILE A 18 6.12 -10.73 23.94
CA ILE A 18 5.28 -9.61 23.53
C ILE A 18 4.96 -9.64 22.04
N ALA A 19 3.70 -9.31 21.72
CA ALA A 19 3.28 -9.04 20.35
C ALA A 19 3.52 -7.56 20.00
N ILE A 20 4.45 -7.32 19.08
CA ILE A 20 4.69 -5.99 18.48
C ILE A 20 4.14 -5.94 17.06
N THR A 21 3.74 -4.75 16.62
CA THR A 21 3.26 -4.50 15.26
C THR A 21 4.36 -3.79 14.48
N ILE A 22 5.10 -4.53 13.67
CA ILE A 22 6.19 -4.02 12.83
C ILE A 22 6.07 -4.62 11.42
N PRO A 23 6.25 -3.84 10.33
CA PRO A 23 6.13 -4.36 8.98
C PRO A 23 7.11 -5.49 8.68
N VAL A 24 8.39 -5.31 8.99
CA VAL A 24 9.43 -6.33 8.80
C VAL A 24 10.33 -6.32 10.03
N PHE A 25 10.60 -7.50 10.58
CA PHE A 25 11.54 -7.62 11.70
C PHE A 25 12.97 -7.33 11.21
N PRO A 26 13.70 -6.34 11.77
CA PRO A 26 14.95 -5.82 11.19
C PRO A 26 16.03 -6.85 10.93
N ARG A 27 16.12 -7.85 11.81
CA ARG A 27 17.12 -8.93 11.76
C ARG A 27 16.58 -10.26 11.21
N LEU A 28 15.42 -10.25 10.55
CA LEU A 28 14.85 -11.45 9.92
C LEU A 28 15.87 -12.02 8.95
N GLY A 29 16.27 -13.28 9.10
CA GLY A 29 17.24 -13.92 8.20
C GLY A 29 18.72 -13.71 8.54
N THR A 30 19.05 -13.05 9.67
CA THR A 30 20.44 -12.98 10.13
C THR A 30 20.93 -14.31 10.72
N ALA A 31 22.23 -14.57 10.63
CA ALA A 31 22.81 -15.73 11.30
C ALA A 31 22.77 -15.54 12.83
N ARG A 32 22.12 -16.49 13.54
CA ARG A 32 21.94 -16.53 15.00
C ARG A 32 21.12 -15.36 15.58
N SER A 33 20.56 -15.60 16.77
CA SER A 33 20.02 -14.54 17.65
C SER A 33 18.87 -13.71 17.07
N PHE A 34 17.92 -14.36 16.40
CA PHE A 34 16.64 -13.71 16.07
C PHE A 34 15.40 -14.60 16.25
N THR A 35 15.62 -15.89 16.52
CA THR A 35 14.58 -16.89 16.81
C THR A 35 15.03 -17.71 18.02
N THR A 36 14.08 -18.35 18.70
CA THR A 36 14.39 -19.31 19.77
C THR A 36 13.45 -20.50 19.60
N PRO A 37 13.97 -21.71 19.31
CA PRO A 37 15.38 -22.02 19.03
C PRO A 37 15.89 -21.37 17.73
N ASP A 38 17.21 -21.35 17.55
CA ASP A 38 17.84 -20.88 16.31
C ASP A 38 17.37 -21.70 15.10
N LEU A 39 17.18 -21.03 13.97
CA LEU A 39 16.88 -21.67 12.69
C LEU A 39 18.11 -22.38 12.10
N PRO A 40 17.91 -23.46 11.33
CA PRO A 40 19.00 -24.14 10.64
C PRO A 40 19.65 -23.22 9.60
N HIS A 41 20.98 -23.32 9.47
CA HIS A 41 21.74 -22.62 8.44
C HIS A 41 21.55 -23.28 7.07
N CYS A 42 21.58 -22.48 6.00
CA CYS A 42 21.73 -23.00 4.65
C CYS A 42 23.17 -23.52 4.45
N ASP A 43 23.38 -24.39 3.46
CA ASP A 43 24.64 -25.12 3.22
C ASP A 43 25.91 -24.23 3.13
N ASN A 44 25.74 -22.94 2.81
CA ASN A 44 26.82 -21.96 2.68
C ASN A 44 27.12 -21.14 3.95
N GLY A 45 26.39 -21.37 5.06
CA GLY A 45 26.67 -20.81 6.39
C GLY A 45 26.37 -19.32 6.62
N SER A 46 26.25 -18.50 5.57
CA SER A 46 25.99 -17.05 5.68
C SER A 46 24.50 -16.67 5.75
N HIS A 47 23.59 -17.60 5.45
CA HIS A 47 22.14 -17.40 5.46
C HIS A 47 21.45 -18.50 6.28
N VAL A 48 20.26 -18.19 6.79
CA VAL A 48 19.41 -19.13 7.55
C VAL A 48 18.24 -19.58 6.68
N ASN A 49 17.86 -20.84 6.82
CA ASN A 49 16.66 -21.34 6.17
C ASN A 49 15.44 -20.85 6.94
N LEU A 50 14.63 -20.00 6.30
CA LEU A 50 13.42 -19.42 6.89
C LEU A 50 12.20 -20.33 6.75
N ASP A 51 12.28 -21.45 6.05
CA ASP A 51 11.17 -22.42 5.89
C ASP A 51 10.48 -22.75 7.22
N PRO A 52 11.17 -23.01 8.34
CA PRO A 52 10.49 -23.39 9.58
C PRO A 52 9.54 -22.30 10.13
N LEU A 53 9.71 -21.03 9.73
CA LEU A 53 8.83 -19.93 10.16
C LEU A 53 7.48 -19.92 9.43
N PHE A 54 7.40 -20.48 8.23
CA PHE A 54 6.21 -20.38 7.36
C PHE A 54 5.59 -21.73 7.02
N THR A 55 6.33 -22.83 7.18
CA THR A 55 5.95 -24.16 6.66
C THR A 55 5.08 -24.99 7.60
N SER A 56 4.76 -24.51 8.80
CA SER A 56 3.84 -25.20 9.73
C SER A 56 2.45 -25.41 9.13
N TYR A 57 2.04 -24.58 8.17
CA TYR A 57 0.85 -24.78 7.34
C TYR A 57 1.24 -25.15 5.90
N LYS A 58 0.80 -26.34 5.46
CA LYS A 58 1.08 -26.90 4.12
C LYS A 58 0.82 -25.93 2.97
N ARG A 59 -0.18 -25.06 3.11
CA ARG A 59 -0.57 -24.05 2.11
C ARG A 59 0.58 -23.10 1.76
N TRP A 60 1.30 -22.57 2.76
CA TRP A 60 2.36 -21.57 2.52
C TRP A 60 3.60 -22.21 1.92
N LYS A 61 3.94 -23.43 2.36
CA LYS A 61 4.98 -24.22 1.72
C LYS A 61 4.66 -24.49 0.25
N CYS A 62 3.44 -24.99 -0.01
CA CYS A 62 2.97 -25.26 -1.36
C CYS A 62 3.01 -24.01 -2.25
N LEU A 63 2.61 -22.86 -1.71
CA LEU A 63 2.69 -21.59 -2.43
C LEU A 63 4.13 -21.24 -2.81
N ALA A 64 5.07 -21.27 -1.86
CA ALA A 64 6.47 -20.97 -2.11
C ALA A 64 7.09 -21.94 -3.13
N ASP A 65 6.86 -23.24 -2.95
CA ASP A 65 7.35 -24.31 -3.84
C ASP A 65 6.77 -24.14 -5.26
N ASN A 66 5.48 -23.84 -5.41
CA ASN A 66 4.83 -23.65 -6.70
C ASN A 66 5.28 -22.37 -7.40
N LEU A 67 5.44 -21.25 -6.68
CA LEU A 67 6.00 -20.01 -7.23
C LEU A 67 7.41 -20.25 -7.78
N LYS A 68 8.27 -20.91 -6.98
CA LYS A 68 9.64 -21.27 -7.37
C LYS A 68 9.68 -22.23 -8.56
N SER A 69 8.82 -23.26 -8.56
CA SER A 69 8.73 -24.23 -9.65
C SER A 69 8.25 -23.59 -10.95
N ARG A 70 7.21 -22.73 -10.89
CA ARG A 70 6.68 -22.06 -12.08
C ARG A 70 7.71 -21.11 -12.68
N ARG A 71 8.35 -20.28 -11.86
CA ARG A 71 9.31 -19.28 -12.34
C ARG A 71 10.63 -19.87 -12.86
N GLN A 72 10.92 -21.15 -12.54
CA GLN A 72 12.13 -21.87 -12.95
C GLN A 72 13.44 -21.17 -12.56
N ARG A 73 13.42 -20.40 -11.47
CA ARG A 73 14.56 -19.64 -10.94
C ARG A 73 14.41 -19.46 -9.43
N GLU A 74 15.53 -19.19 -8.78
CA GLU A 74 15.55 -18.90 -7.35
C GLU A 74 14.85 -17.59 -7.01
N PHE A 75 14.43 -17.45 -5.76
CA PHE A 75 14.09 -16.16 -5.21
C PHE A 75 15.39 -15.38 -5.06
N GLU A 76 15.56 -14.28 -5.79
CA GLU A 76 16.73 -13.41 -5.67
C GLU A 76 16.27 -11.97 -5.91
N LEU A 77 16.47 -11.12 -4.91
CA LEU A 77 16.26 -9.68 -5.01
C LEU A 77 17.39 -8.96 -4.29
N GLU A 78 18.04 -8.02 -4.99
CA GLU A 78 18.99 -7.11 -4.40
C GLU A 78 18.30 -5.81 -3.97
N VAL A 79 18.32 -5.54 -2.66
CA VAL A 79 17.81 -4.29 -2.09
C VAL A 79 18.98 -3.34 -1.82
N PRO A 80 18.96 -2.09 -2.31
CA PRO A 80 20.07 -1.16 -2.09
C PRO A 80 20.36 -0.92 -0.60
N LEU A 81 21.64 -0.95 -0.23
CA LEU A 81 22.07 -0.62 1.13
C LEU A 81 21.96 0.87 1.39
N PHE A 82 21.53 1.23 2.60
CA PHE A 82 21.66 2.59 3.11
C PHE A 82 23.15 2.96 3.15
N GLN A 83 23.56 4.07 2.54
CA GLN A 83 24.96 4.49 2.50
C GLN A 83 25.28 5.41 3.69
N ASP A 84 25.97 4.86 4.70
CA ASP A 84 26.52 5.60 5.84
C ASP A 84 28.05 5.70 5.74
N ILE A 85 28.72 6.33 6.70
CA ILE A 85 30.14 6.72 6.63
C ILE A 85 31.07 5.53 6.32
N ASN A 86 30.82 4.37 6.94
CA ASN A 86 31.64 3.17 6.85
C ASN A 86 30.94 2.05 6.05
N THR A 87 29.83 2.35 5.37
CA THR A 87 29.12 1.35 4.57
C THR A 87 29.86 1.11 3.26
N SER A 88 30.14 -0.16 2.95
CA SER A 88 30.62 -0.53 1.61
C SER A 88 29.49 -0.46 0.59
N ASN A 89 29.78 0.04 -0.61
CA ASN A 89 28.84 -0.04 -1.74
C ASN A 89 28.34 -1.48 -1.94
N GLY A 90 27.03 -1.64 -2.08
CA GLY A 90 26.43 -2.96 -2.28
C GLY A 90 24.93 -2.98 -2.03
N SER A 91 24.41 -4.20 -1.94
CA SER A 91 23.00 -4.51 -1.77
C SER A 91 22.81 -5.62 -0.73
N VAL A 92 21.59 -5.73 -0.22
CA VAL A 92 21.13 -6.86 0.59
C VAL A 92 20.47 -7.86 -0.35
N LEU A 93 21.07 -9.04 -0.51
CA LEU A 93 20.43 -10.16 -1.20
C LEU A 93 19.33 -10.76 -0.31
N LEU A 94 18.10 -10.75 -0.81
CA LEU A 94 16.93 -11.42 -0.25
C LEU A 94 16.59 -12.61 -1.13
N ASP A 95 16.82 -13.80 -0.60
CA ASP A 95 16.86 -15.07 -1.33
C ASP A 95 15.77 -16.06 -0.92
N HIS A 96 14.77 -15.60 -0.18
CA HIS A 96 13.74 -16.45 0.41
C HIS A 96 12.36 -15.80 0.35
N PHE A 97 11.35 -16.59 -0.02
CA PHE A 97 9.93 -16.18 -0.07
C PHE A 97 9.45 -15.43 1.18
N GLY A 98 9.97 -15.86 2.34
CA GLY A 98 9.70 -15.31 3.66
C GLY A 98 10.03 -13.83 3.85
N TYR A 99 10.99 -13.26 3.10
CA TYR A 99 11.33 -11.83 3.25
C TYR A 99 10.20 -10.90 2.78
N GLY A 100 9.38 -11.34 1.83
CA GLY A 100 8.21 -10.59 1.35
C GLY A 100 6.94 -11.04 2.09
N SER A 101 6.62 -12.33 1.99
CA SER A 101 5.36 -12.87 2.52
C SER A 101 5.32 -12.99 4.05
N GLY A 102 6.46 -12.87 4.73
CA GLY A 102 6.53 -12.79 6.20
C GLY A 102 6.33 -11.39 6.76
N GLY A 103 6.19 -10.37 5.90
CA GLY A 103 5.92 -9.00 6.33
C GLY A 103 4.48 -8.79 6.82
N CYS A 104 4.30 -7.81 7.68
CA CYS A 104 3.01 -7.36 8.18
C CYS A 104 2.54 -6.10 7.43
N ALA A 105 1.22 -5.93 7.34
CA ALA A 105 0.56 -4.86 6.61
C ALA A 105 -0.65 -4.34 7.37
N LEU A 106 -1.01 -3.07 7.15
CA LEU A 106 -2.32 -2.56 7.51
C LEU A 106 -3.23 -2.66 6.27
N GLN A 107 -4.33 -3.40 6.37
CA GLN A 107 -5.28 -3.55 5.28
C GLN A 107 -6.67 -3.13 5.72
N VAL A 108 -7.35 -2.35 4.89
CA VAL A 108 -8.70 -1.84 5.15
C VAL A 108 -9.65 -2.40 4.11
N THR A 109 -10.68 -3.11 4.55
CA THR A 109 -11.75 -3.58 3.65
C THR A 109 -12.99 -2.71 3.82
N LEU A 110 -13.42 -2.06 2.74
CA LEU A 110 -14.61 -1.22 2.69
C LEU A 110 -15.71 -1.94 1.89
N GLN A 111 -16.93 -2.00 2.43
CA GLN A 111 -18.08 -2.50 1.67
C GLN A 111 -18.73 -1.35 0.89
N ALA A 112 -18.97 -1.58 -0.39
CA ALA A 112 -19.72 -0.68 -1.26
C ALA A 112 -21.22 -1.00 -1.22
N LYS A 113 -22.04 -0.03 -1.58
CA LYS A 113 -23.50 -0.14 -1.68
C LYS A 113 -23.96 -1.02 -2.84
N ASN A 114 -23.20 -1.01 -3.93
CA ASN A 114 -23.43 -1.79 -5.15
C ASN A 114 -22.13 -1.92 -5.96
N ILE A 115 -22.19 -2.62 -7.09
CA ILE A 115 -21.03 -2.83 -7.97
C ILE A 115 -20.50 -1.53 -8.60
N ASP A 116 -21.38 -0.60 -8.96
CA ASP A 116 -20.96 0.66 -9.59
C ASP A 116 -20.11 1.51 -8.64
N GLU A 117 -20.53 1.61 -7.38
CA GLU A 117 -19.74 2.26 -6.34
C GLU A 117 -18.47 1.47 -6.04
N ALA A 118 -18.51 0.13 -6.10
CA ALA A 118 -17.32 -0.68 -5.91
C ALA A 118 -16.28 -0.43 -7.00
N CYS A 119 -16.69 -0.32 -8.26
CA CYS A 119 -15.80 0.03 -9.36
C CYS A 119 -15.24 1.45 -9.19
N LEU A 120 -16.09 2.44 -8.91
CA LEU A 120 -15.64 3.82 -8.69
C LEU A 120 -14.64 3.93 -7.53
N LEU A 121 -14.96 3.33 -6.37
CA LEU A 121 -14.07 3.36 -5.22
C LEU A 121 -12.77 2.60 -5.48
N HIS A 122 -12.80 1.50 -6.24
CA HIS A 122 -11.58 0.75 -6.58
C HIS A 122 -10.62 1.65 -7.33
N ASP A 123 -11.15 2.44 -8.25
CA ASP A 123 -10.36 3.31 -9.09
C ASP A 123 -9.76 4.46 -8.30
N GLN A 124 -10.55 5.14 -7.48
CA GLN A 124 -10.05 6.21 -6.62
C GLN A 124 -9.02 5.69 -5.62
N LEU A 125 -9.27 4.53 -5.00
CA LEU A 125 -8.34 3.91 -4.07
C LEU A 125 -7.05 3.45 -4.75
N SER A 126 -7.10 3.01 -6.01
CA SER A 126 -5.90 2.60 -6.77
C SER A 126 -4.89 3.74 -6.89
N ILE A 127 -5.38 4.98 -7.00
CA ILE A 127 -4.56 6.20 -7.11
C ILE A 127 -3.97 6.59 -5.74
N LEU A 128 -4.73 6.37 -4.67
CA LEU A 128 -4.29 6.64 -3.30
C LEU A 128 -3.23 5.66 -2.79
N GLY A 129 -3.18 4.45 -3.38
CA GLY A 129 -2.27 3.38 -2.98
C GLY A 129 -0.82 3.81 -2.72
N PRO A 130 -0.11 4.38 -3.72
CA PRO A 130 1.27 4.85 -3.53
C PRO A 130 1.41 5.97 -2.51
N LEU A 131 0.43 6.88 -2.42
CA LEU A 131 0.47 7.98 -1.46
C LEU A 131 0.43 7.45 -0.03
N MET A 132 -0.47 6.50 0.23
CA MET A 132 -0.60 5.88 1.55
C MET A 132 0.59 4.96 1.86
N LEU A 133 1.19 4.31 0.85
CA LEU A 133 2.43 3.54 1.03
C LEU A 133 3.56 4.43 1.57
N ALA A 134 3.80 5.59 0.95
CA ALA A 134 4.80 6.54 1.40
C ALA A 134 4.47 7.14 2.79
N MET A 135 3.21 7.50 3.03
CA MET A 135 2.74 8.02 4.33
C MET A 135 2.89 7.03 5.49
N THR A 136 2.89 5.72 5.20
CA THR A 136 2.91 4.66 6.22
C THR A 136 4.27 4.00 6.37
N ALA A 137 5.27 4.37 5.54
CA ALA A 137 6.64 3.86 5.55
C ALA A 137 7.14 3.34 6.92
N GLY A 138 7.45 2.04 6.99
CA GLY A 138 7.82 1.36 8.23
C GLY A 138 8.88 0.26 8.08
N THR A 139 9.50 0.12 6.91
CA THR A 139 10.49 -0.93 6.61
C THR A 139 11.82 -0.34 6.14
N PRO A 140 12.69 0.12 7.06
CA PRO A 140 13.98 0.73 6.72
C PRO A 140 15.15 -0.26 6.65
N SER A 141 14.90 -1.55 6.86
CA SER A 141 15.96 -2.56 7.01
C SER A 141 15.50 -3.95 6.61
N TYR A 142 16.44 -4.73 6.09
CA TYR A 142 16.28 -6.16 5.86
C TYR A 142 17.53 -6.91 6.29
N ARG A 143 17.36 -8.13 6.82
CA ARG A 143 18.46 -9.06 7.10
C ARG A 143 19.60 -8.44 7.92
N GLY A 144 19.24 -7.64 8.92
CA GLY A 144 20.18 -6.98 9.82
C GLY A 144 20.97 -5.85 9.17
N LEU A 145 20.49 -5.28 8.06
CA LEU A 145 21.12 -4.18 7.35
C LEU A 145 20.09 -3.09 7.08
N LEU A 146 20.47 -1.83 7.33
CA LEU A 146 19.70 -0.66 6.90
C LEU A 146 19.71 -0.59 5.36
N THR A 147 18.54 -0.39 4.77
CA THR A 147 18.34 -0.31 3.31
C THR A 147 17.95 1.09 2.88
N ASP A 148 18.19 1.43 1.61
CA ASP A 148 17.85 2.72 0.99
C ASP A 148 16.39 2.76 0.45
N THR A 149 15.52 2.05 1.16
CA THR A 149 14.06 2.04 1.00
C THR A 149 13.44 2.09 2.39
N ASP A 150 12.20 2.57 2.47
CA ASP A 150 11.43 2.67 3.71
C ASP A 150 10.15 1.80 3.70
N VAL A 151 9.93 0.99 2.66
CA VAL A 151 8.67 0.24 2.47
C VAL A 151 8.92 -1.20 2.03
N ARG A 152 7.93 -2.08 2.23
CA ARG A 152 8.04 -3.51 1.87
C ARG A 152 7.57 -3.88 0.47
N TRP A 153 7.02 -2.92 -0.27
CA TRP A 153 6.23 -3.22 -1.46
C TRP A 153 7.03 -3.94 -2.55
N ASP A 154 8.19 -3.41 -2.94
CA ASP A 154 9.01 -4.00 -4.02
C ASP A 154 9.50 -5.41 -3.64
N VAL A 155 9.89 -5.62 -2.37
CA VAL A 155 10.27 -6.93 -1.85
C VAL A 155 9.12 -7.93 -1.95
N LEU A 156 7.90 -7.51 -1.56
CA LEU A 156 6.71 -8.33 -1.71
C LEU A 156 6.42 -8.67 -3.19
N GLN A 157 6.51 -7.68 -4.09
CA GLN A 157 6.24 -7.86 -5.51
C GLN A 157 7.22 -8.84 -6.17
N SER A 158 8.53 -8.63 -5.99
CA SER A 158 9.57 -9.46 -6.61
C SER A 158 9.56 -10.91 -6.12
N LEU A 159 9.18 -11.14 -4.87
CA LEU A 159 9.08 -12.49 -4.30
C LEU A 159 7.77 -13.20 -4.68
N LEU A 160 6.75 -12.47 -5.13
CA LEU A 160 5.54 -13.03 -5.73
C LEU A 160 5.58 -13.11 -7.26
N ASP A 161 6.68 -12.66 -7.88
CA ASP A 161 6.90 -12.75 -9.32
C ASP A 161 7.13 -14.20 -9.75
N ASP A 162 6.15 -14.82 -10.36
CA ASP A 162 6.22 -16.21 -10.81
C ASP A 162 6.54 -16.35 -12.30
N ARG A 163 6.88 -15.25 -12.99
CA ARG A 163 7.11 -15.26 -14.43
C ARG A 163 8.27 -16.17 -14.83
N THR A 164 8.06 -16.96 -15.89
CA THR A 164 9.08 -17.84 -16.47
C THR A 164 10.15 -17.03 -17.22
N PRO A 165 11.32 -17.61 -17.52
CA PRO A 165 12.33 -16.96 -18.35
C PRO A 165 11.79 -16.51 -19.71
N GLU A 166 10.90 -17.28 -20.32
CA GLU A 166 10.25 -16.94 -21.59
C GLU A 166 9.32 -15.73 -21.44
N GLU A 167 8.48 -15.68 -20.40
CA GLU A 167 7.60 -14.54 -20.12
C GLU A 167 8.40 -13.27 -19.84
N LEU A 168 9.57 -13.38 -19.18
CA LEU A 168 10.48 -12.25 -18.98
C LEU A 168 11.14 -11.80 -20.28
N LEU A 169 11.53 -12.74 -21.16
CA LEU A 169 12.09 -12.43 -22.47
C LEU A 169 11.09 -11.68 -23.36
N GLU A 170 9.81 -12.05 -23.30
CA GLU A 170 8.72 -11.33 -23.98
C GLU A 170 8.55 -9.88 -23.51
N MET A 171 9.07 -9.55 -22.32
CA MET A 171 9.00 -8.21 -21.74
C MET A 171 10.19 -7.32 -22.11
N ASN A 172 11.19 -7.86 -22.83
CA ASN A 172 12.32 -7.07 -23.27
C ASN A 172 11.87 -5.94 -24.20
N GLY A 173 12.22 -4.71 -23.82
CA GLY A 173 11.82 -3.50 -24.55
C GLY A 173 10.41 -2.99 -24.24
N MET A 174 9.68 -3.62 -23.32
CA MET A 174 8.45 -3.05 -22.78
C MET A 174 8.78 -1.94 -21.77
N GLU A 175 7.90 -0.94 -21.69
CA GLU A 175 7.97 0.09 -20.67
C GLU A 175 7.79 -0.51 -19.27
N SER A 176 8.50 0.05 -18.28
CA SER A 176 8.53 -0.50 -16.92
C SER A 176 7.14 -0.61 -16.28
N ASP A 177 6.23 0.31 -16.56
CA ASP A 177 4.85 0.32 -16.09
C ASP A 177 4.04 -0.88 -16.58
N ALA A 178 4.19 -1.25 -17.85
CA ALA A 178 3.56 -2.43 -18.45
C ALA A 178 4.15 -3.73 -17.88
N ILE A 179 5.45 -3.75 -17.54
CA ILE A 179 6.10 -4.88 -16.87
C ILE A 179 5.54 -5.07 -15.46
N HIS A 180 5.41 -4.00 -14.67
CA HIS A 180 4.87 -4.06 -13.31
C HIS A 180 3.41 -4.50 -13.29
N ALA A 181 2.63 -4.08 -14.28
CA ALA A 181 1.22 -4.46 -14.43
C ALA A 181 1.02 -5.98 -14.63
N LYS A 182 2.02 -6.70 -15.12
CA LYS A 182 1.95 -8.16 -15.32
C LYS A 182 2.34 -8.98 -14.09
N LEU A 183 2.90 -8.37 -13.06
CA LEU A 183 3.22 -9.08 -11.82
C LEU A 183 1.94 -9.59 -11.15
N ARG A 184 2.02 -10.80 -10.60
CA ARG A 184 0.93 -11.37 -9.79
C ARG A 184 0.67 -10.54 -8.53
N GLY A 185 1.73 -10.03 -7.90
CA GLY A 185 1.67 -8.95 -6.91
C GLY A 185 1.95 -7.61 -7.58
N SER A 186 0.92 -6.84 -7.93
CA SER A 186 1.04 -5.66 -8.79
C SER A 186 0.31 -4.43 -8.27
N THR A 187 0.67 -3.29 -8.84
CA THR A 187 -0.24 -2.14 -8.92
C THR A 187 -1.38 -2.52 -9.88
N SER A 188 -2.64 -2.38 -9.45
CA SER A 188 -3.81 -2.64 -10.29
C SER A 188 -3.64 -1.96 -11.65
N PRO A 189 -3.74 -2.68 -12.77
CA PRO A 189 -3.39 -2.15 -14.08
C PRO A 189 -4.53 -1.42 -14.78
N ILE A 190 -5.75 -1.58 -14.26
CA ILE A 190 -7.00 -1.23 -14.93
C ILE A 190 -7.95 -0.50 -13.98
N TYR A 191 -8.59 0.56 -14.47
CA TYR A 191 -9.77 1.18 -13.87
C TYR A 191 -11.06 0.45 -14.29
N LEU A 192 -11.99 0.30 -13.37
CA LEU A 192 -13.17 -0.56 -13.48
C LEU A 192 -14.44 0.21 -13.81
N SER A 193 -14.52 1.48 -13.42
CA SER A 193 -15.71 2.32 -13.57
C SER A 193 -16.00 2.61 -15.04
N GLU A 194 -17.28 2.63 -15.39
CA GLU A 194 -17.77 3.12 -16.70
C GLU A 194 -18.01 4.65 -16.69
N SER A 195 -17.40 5.39 -15.75
CA SER A 195 -17.47 6.85 -15.72
C SER A 195 -16.86 7.45 -17.00
N ASP A 196 -17.47 8.52 -17.50
CA ASP A 196 -16.94 9.33 -18.61
C ASP A 196 -15.55 9.93 -18.30
N ASP A 197 -15.18 9.99 -17.01
CA ASP A 197 -13.85 10.43 -16.57
C ASP A 197 -12.73 9.41 -16.88
N VAL A 198 -13.09 8.14 -17.12
CA VAL A 198 -12.14 7.06 -17.43
C VAL A 198 -11.88 7.04 -18.92
N GLN A 199 -10.64 7.29 -19.31
CA GLN A 199 -10.23 7.25 -20.71
C GLN A 199 -9.51 5.93 -21.01
N GLU A 200 -9.70 5.37 -22.19
CA GLU A 200 -9.08 4.10 -22.59
C GLU A 200 -7.55 4.14 -22.45
N HIS A 201 -6.92 5.27 -22.77
CA HIS A 201 -5.48 5.45 -22.64
C HIS A 201 -4.98 5.61 -21.19
N TYR A 202 -5.88 5.60 -20.19
CA TYR A 202 -5.48 5.58 -18.79
C TYR A 202 -5.11 4.17 -18.31
N GLN A 203 -5.49 3.12 -19.04
CA GLN A 203 -5.15 1.75 -18.65
C GLN A 203 -3.65 1.50 -18.91
N SER A 204 -2.90 1.00 -17.92
CA SER A 204 -1.45 0.74 -18.11
C SER A 204 -1.19 -0.58 -18.83
N TYR A 205 -2.09 -1.53 -18.67
CA TYR A 205 -2.05 -2.80 -19.38
C TYR A 205 -3.46 -3.35 -19.52
N LEU A 206 -3.84 -3.63 -20.76
CA LEU A 206 -5.01 -4.44 -21.06
C LEU A 206 -4.50 -5.80 -21.55
N ALA A 207 -4.96 -6.87 -20.90
CA ALA A 207 -4.76 -8.21 -21.44
C ALA A 207 -5.31 -8.27 -22.87
N ARG A 208 -4.69 -9.08 -23.73
CA ARG A 208 -5.19 -9.23 -25.11
C ARG A 208 -6.68 -9.62 -25.08
N PRO A 209 -7.52 -9.03 -25.95
CA PRO A 209 -8.91 -9.44 -26.07
C PRO A 209 -8.99 -10.97 -26.17
N SER A 210 -9.76 -11.57 -25.28
CA SER A 210 -9.88 -13.02 -25.19
C SER A 210 -11.34 -13.43 -25.33
N GLU A 211 -11.57 -14.65 -25.78
CA GLU A 211 -12.91 -15.22 -25.85
C GLU A 211 -13.62 -15.16 -24.49
N VAL A 212 -12.86 -15.29 -23.40
CA VAL A 212 -13.37 -15.15 -22.01
C VAL A 212 -13.93 -13.75 -21.78
N GLN A 213 -13.21 -12.69 -22.17
CA GLN A 213 -13.69 -11.32 -22.01
C GLN A 213 -15.00 -11.08 -22.79
N ASP A 214 -15.08 -11.59 -24.02
CA ASP A 214 -16.28 -11.48 -24.85
C ASP A 214 -17.45 -12.28 -24.29
N GLN A 215 -17.20 -13.44 -23.69
CA GLN A 215 -18.21 -14.21 -22.97
C GLN A 215 -18.74 -13.43 -21.76
N LEU A 216 -17.87 -12.82 -20.95
CA LEU A 216 -18.27 -11.99 -19.80
C LEU A 216 -19.14 -10.81 -20.24
N LYS A 217 -18.73 -10.09 -21.29
CA LYS A 217 -19.50 -8.96 -21.86
C LYS A 217 -20.86 -9.39 -22.40
N ARG A 218 -20.92 -10.50 -23.15
CA ARG A 218 -22.20 -11.06 -23.65
C ARG A 218 -23.17 -11.46 -22.53
N LYS A 219 -22.64 -11.78 -21.34
CA LYS A 219 -23.43 -12.05 -20.13
C LYS A 219 -23.83 -10.78 -19.36
N GLY A 220 -23.50 -9.60 -19.87
CA GLY A 220 -23.89 -8.31 -19.30
C GLY A 220 -22.87 -7.69 -18.35
N MET A 221 -21.63 -8.19 -18.31
CA MET A 221 -20.58 -7.57 -17.50
C MET A 221 -20.04 -6.31 -18.18
N ALA A 222 -19.94 -5.22 -17.41
CA ALA A 222 -19.32 -3.96 -17.81
C ALA A 222 -17.91 -4.13 -18.36
N ASN A 223 -17.48 -3.27 -19.29
CA ASN A 223 -16.23 -3.45 -20.03
C ASN A 223 -14.99 -3.44 -19.12
N GLY A 224 -14.91 -2.50 -18.17
CA GLY A 224 -13.81 -2.40 -17.21
C GLY A 224 -13.71 -3.64 -16.32
N LEU A 225 -14.85 -4.10 -15.80
CA LEU A 225 -14.94 -5.28 -14.94
C LEU A 225 -14.59 -6.57 -15.70
N ALA A 226 -15.03 -6.72 -16.95
CA ALA A 226 -14.66 -7.86 -17.79
C ALA A 226 -13.15 -7.88 -18.06
N SER A 227 -12.56 -6.72 -18.38
CA SER A 227 -11.11 -6.58 -18.59
C SER A 227 -10.31 -6.94 -17.34
N HIS A 228 -10.77 -6.50 -16.17
CA HIS A 228 -10.17 -6.82 -14.87
C HIS A 228 -10.14 -8.31 -14.57
N PHE A 229 -11.28 -9.00 -14.66
CA PHE A 229 -11.28 -10.44 -14.39
C PHE A 229 -10.50 -11.22 -15.44
N THR A 230 -10.59 -10.86 -16.72
CA THR A 230 -9.77 -11.48 -17.77
C THR A 230 -8.28 -11.30 -17.49
N HIS A 231 -7.83 -10.13 -17.02
CA HIS A 231 -6.44 -9.91 -16.64
C HIS A 231 -5.97 -10.91 -15.56
N TYR A 232 -6.79 -11.23 -14.55
CA TYR A 232 -6.38 -12.19 -13.52
C TYR A 232 -6.55 -13.66 -13.94
N LEU A 233 -7.45 -13.95 -14.87
CA LEU A 233 -7.66 -15.30 -15.39
C LEU A 233 -6.55 -15.79 -16.33
N GLN A 234 -5.65 -14.90 -16.75
CA GLN A 234 -4.47 -15.29 -17.55
C GLN A 234 -3.37 -15.97 -16.71
N TYR A 235 -3.43 -15.84 -15.39
CA TYR A 235 -2.42 -16.42 -14.49
C TYR A 235 -2.67 -17.91 -14.29
N ASP A 236 -1.59 -18.70 -14.27
CA ASP A 236 -1.67 -20.09 -13.86
C ASP A 236 -2.11 -20.19 -12.39
N PRO A 237 -2.89 -21.22 -12.01
CA PRO A 237 -3.17 -21.49 -10.62
C PRO A 237 -1.89 -21.93 -9.89
N ILE A 238 -1.56 -21.24 -8.80
CA ILE A 238 -0.39 -21.55 -7.96
C ILE A 238 -0.75 -22.29 -6.66
N ILE A 239 -2.04 -22.41 -6.34
CA ILE A 239 -2.55 -23.23 -5.24
C ILE A 239 -3.84 -23.86 -5.73
N LEU A 240 -3.99 -25.18 -5.61
CA LEU A 240 -5.24 -25.91 -5.82
C LEU A 240 -5.31 -27.04 -4.80
N GLU A 241 -6.48 -27.27 -4.21
CA GLU A 241 -6.71 -28.39 -3.32
C GLU A 241 -7.13 -29.62 -4.13
N PRO A 242 -6.56 -30.81 -3.88
CA PRO A 242 -6.82 -32.02 -4.67
C PRO A 242 -8.31 -32.35 -4.81
N ASP A 243 -9.07 -32.19 -3.73
CA ASP A 243 -10.51 -32.51 -3.67
C ASP A 243 -11.37 -31.61 -4.58
N HIS A 244 -10.82 -30.49 -5.03
CA HIS A 244 -11.51 -29.52 -5.87
C HIS A 244 -11.02 -29.52 -7.33
N VAL A 245 -10.04 -30.33 -7.70
CA VAL A 245 -9.52 -30.38 -9.09
C VAL A 245 -10.61 -30.83 -10.07
N GLU A 246 -11.43 -31.81 -9.67
CA GLU A 246 -12.50 -32.36 -10.49
C GLU A 246 -13.90 -31.81 -10.15
N SER A 247 -13.97 -30.78 -9.30
CA SER A 247 -15.24 -30.14 -8.95
C SER A 247 -15.70 -29.25 -10.11
N PHE A 248 -16.80 -29.62 -10.77
CA PHE A 248 -17.36 -28.86 -11.88
C PHE A 248 -18.85 -28.65 -11.68
N GLY A 249 -19.28 -27.39 -11.64
CA GLY A 249 -20.70 -27.03 -11.58
C GLY A 249 -20.89 -25.53 -11.78
N PRO A 250 -22.04 -25.09 -12.32
CA PRO A 250 -22.32 -23.67 -12.55
C PRO A 250 -22.37 -22.83 -11.26
N GLU A 251 -22.55 -23.48 -10.11
CA GLU A 251 -22.56 -22.87 -8.78
C GLU A 251 -21.20 -22.95 -8.07
N ASP A 252 -20.21 -23.64 -8.66
CA ASP A 252 -18.89 -23.77 -8.06
C ASP A 252 -18.04 -22.53 -8.37
N SER A 253 -17.78 -21.74 -7.33
CA SER A 253 -16.90 -20.57 -7.40
C SER A 253 -15.48 -20.88 -6.94
N TYR A 254 -15.15 -22.12 -6.56
CA TYR A 254 -13.86 -22.49 -5.99
C TYR A 254 -12.70 -22.17 -6.94
N HIS A 255 -12.76 -22.61 -8.20
CA HIS A 255 -11.65 -22.40 -9.15
C HIS A 255 -11.42 -20.91 -9.40
N PHE A 256 -12.50 -20.17 -9.68
CA PHE A 256 -12.42 -18.72 -9.88
C PHE A 256 -11.88 -18.01 -8.63
N SER A 257 -12.45 -18.33 -7.46
CA SER A 257 -12.03 -17.74 -6.18
C SER A 257 -10.55 -18.01 -5.91
N THR A 258 -10.09 -19.22 -6.19
CA THR A 258 -8.71 -19.63 -5.94
C THR A 258 -7.74 -18.93 -6.88
N LEU A 259 -8.04 -18.90 -8.19
CA LEU A 259 -7.26 -18.14 -9.17
C LEU A 259 -7.20 -16.66 -8.81
N TYR A 260 -8.34 -16.04 -8.57
CA TYR A 260 -8.42 -14.61 -8.28
C TYR A 260 -7.77 -14.23 -6.94
N ARG A 261 -7.92 -15.06 -5.89
CA ARG A 261 -7.25 -14.86 -4.59
C ARG A 261 -5.75 -15.08 -4.65
N SER A 262 -5.27 -15.80 -5.67
CA SER A 262 -3.85 -16.04 -5.93
C SER A 262 -3.17 -14.91 -6.70
N ALA A 263 -3.82 -13.77 -6.90
CA ALA A 263 -3.20 -12.53 -7.37
C ALA A 263 -3.36 -11.44 -6.31
N TRP A 264 -2.33 -10.65 -6.06
CA TRP A 264 -2.26 -9.70 -4.95
C TRP A 264 -2.09 -8.26 -5.44
N PRO A 265 -3.13 -7.65 -6.05
CA PRO A 265 -3.07 -6.23 -6.36
C PRO A 265 -3.00 -5.39 -5.08
N HIS A 266 -2.53 -4.15 -5.19
CA HIS A 266 -2.54 -3.18 -4.09
C HIS A 266 -3.96 -2.77 -3.69
N VAL A 267 -4.93 -2.81 -4.61
CA VAL A 267 -6.36 -2.70 -4.31
C VAL A 267 -7.09 -3.89 -4.91
N ARG A 268 -7.80 -4.66 -4.08
CA ARG A 268 -8.52 -5.85 -4.52
C ARG A 268 -10.02 -5.63 -4.45
N LEU A 269 -10.72 -5.80 -5.58
CA LEU A 269 -12.17 -5.95 -5.59
C LEU A 269 -12.55 -7.34 -5.06
N LYS A 270 -13.40 -7.43 -4.05
CA LYS A 270 -13.92 -8.68 -3.48
C LYS A 270 -15.39 -8.81 -3.85
N PHE A 271 -15.74 -9.90 -4.53
CA PHE A 271 -17.12 -10.21 -4.85
C PHE A 271 -17.91 -10.67 -3.60
N PRO A 272 -19.25 -10.59 -3.65
CA PRO A 272 -20.13 -11.14 -2.62
C PRO A 272 -19.85 -12.63 -2.34
N GLU A 273 -19.67 -12.97 -1.08
CA GLU A 273 -19.56 -14.35 -0.57
C GLU A 273 -20.72 -14.60 0.40
N GLY A 274 -21.64 -15.49 0.04
CA GLY A 274 -22.85 -15.75 0.85
C GLY A 274 -23.87 -14.62 0.79
N LYS A 275 -24.82 -14.60 1.75
CA LYS A 275 -25.99 -13.69 1.72
C LYS A 275 -25.74 -12.31 2.32
N ASP A 276 -24.77 -12.20 3.24
CA ASP A 276 -24.61 -11.01 4.08
C ASP A 276 -23.45 -10.09 3.65
N THR A 277 -22.74 -10.44 2.58
CA THR A 277 -21.61 -9.65 2.11
C THR A 277 -21.88 -9.06 0.73
N GLY A 278 -21.65 -7.74 0.61
CA GLY A 278 -21.73 -7.04 -0.66
C GLY A 278 -20.40 -7.06 -1.42
N TRP A 279 -20.33 -6.24 -2.46
CA TRP A 279 -19.07 -5.90 -3.11
C TRP A 279 -18.19 -5.13 -2.14
N ARG A 280 -16.93 -5.56 -2.01
CA ARG A 280 -15.98 -5.01 -1.05
C ARG A 280 -14.68 -4.65 -1.75
N LEU A 281 -13.93 -3.73 -1.17
CA LEU A 281 -12.63 -3.30 -1.66
C LEU A 281 -11.63 -3.43 -0.54
N GLU A 282 -10.58 -4.19 -0.78
CA GLU A 282 -9.49 -4.35 0.15
C GLU A 282 -8.32 -3.46 -0.29
N PHE A 283 -8.04 -2.42 0.47
CA PHE A 283 -6.89 -1.54 0.32
C PHE A 283 -5.70 -2.13 1.09
N ARG A 284 -4.63 -2.46 0.37
CA ARG A 284 -3.54 -3.34 0.84
C ARG A 284 -2.13 -2.75 0.96
N PRO A 285 -1.79 -1.55 0.44
CA PRO A 285 -0.39 -1.15 0.35
C PRO A 285 0.19 -0.71 1.69
N MET A 286 -0.62 -0.17 2.61
CA MET A 286 -0.13 0.42 3.85
C MET A 286 0.73 -0.55 4.68
N GLU A 287 1.84 -0.02 5.18
CA GLU A 287 2.66 -0.68 6.20
C GLU A 287 1.86 -0.71 7.52
N VAL A 288 2.03 -1.75 8.33
CA VAL A 288 1.46 -1.72 9.70
C VAL A 288 2.25 -0.75 10.57
N GLN A 289 1.56 0.01 11.43
CA GLN A 289 2.21 1.00 12.29
C GLN A 289 2.55 0.44 13.68
N LEU A 290 3.47 1.10 14.39
CA LEU A 290 3.97 0.65 15.69
C LEU A 290 2.90 0.64 16.79
N THR A 291 1.94 1.57 16.75
CA THR A 291 0.89 1.68 17.78
C THR A 291 -0.52 1.42 17.26
N ASP A 292 -1.42 1.02 18.16
CA ASP A 292 -2.84 0.88 17.84
C ASP A 292 -3.48 2.22 17.47
N PHE A 293 -2.98 3.34 18.01
CA PHE A 293 -3.43 4.69 17.68
C PHE A 293 -3.14 5.04 16.22
N GLU A 294 -1.91 4.85 15.77
CA GLU A 294 -1.50 5.17 14.39
C GLU A 294 -2.26 4.30 13.38
N ASN A 295 -2.35 2.99 13.65
CA ASN A 295 -3.13 2.08 12.81
C ASN A 295 -4.62 2.51 12.74
N ALA A 296 -5.21 2.90 13.88
CA ALA A 296 -6.58 3.42 13.91
C ALA A 296 -6.72 4.74 13.15
N ALA A 297 -5.73 5.64 13.22
CA ALA A 297 -5.73 6.91 12.52
C ALA A 297 -5.76 6.72 10.99
N PHE A 298 -4.93 5.82 10.46
CA PHE A 298 -4.93 5.49 9.03
C PHE A 298 -6.24 4.79 8.60
N ILE A 299 -6.79 3.89 9.42
CA ILE A 299 -8.10 3.27 9.14
C ILE A 299 -9.20 4.34 9.08
N ALA A 300 -9.27 5.22 10.10
CA ALA A 300 -10.26 6.28 10.17
C ALA A 300 -10.13 7.25 9.00
N PHE A 301 -8.90 7.62 8.63
CA PHE A 301 -8.63 8.46 7.47
C PHE A 301 -9.17 7.83 6.18
N MET A 302 -8.93 6.54 5.93
CA MET A 302 -9.42 5.86 4.72
C MET A 302 -10.96 5.84 4.67
N VAL A 303 -11.63 5.63 5.81
CA VAL A 303 -13.10 5.67 5.90
C VAL A 303 -13.63 7.08 5.63
N LEU A 304 -13.05 8.10 6.27
CA LEU A 304 -13.44 9.49 6.08
C LEU A 304 -13.18 9.99 4.65
N LEU A 305 -12.06 9.57 4.05
CA LEU A 305 -11.72 9.90 2.67
C LEU A 305 -12.69 9.25 1.68
N ARG A 306 -13.09 7.98 1.89
CA ARG A 306 -14.18 7.34 1.10
C ARG A 306 -15.43 8.20 1.09
N HIS A 307 -15.88 8.65 2.26
CA HIS A 307 -17.07 9.50 2.36
C HIS A 307 -16.86 10.89 1.72
N SER A 308 -15.66 11.46 1.85
CA SER A 308 -15.33 12.75 1.23
C SER A 308 -15.29 12.66 -0.30
N ILE A 309 -14.75 11.57 -0.86
CA ILE A 309 -14.80 11.27 -2.30
C ILE A 309 -16.25 11.25 -2.78
N GLU A 310 -17.14 10.56 -2.07
CA GLU A 310 -18.55 10.48 -2.43
C GLU A 310 -19.29 11.82 -2.26
N TYR A 311 -19.01 12.56 -1.19
CA TYR A 311 -19.65 13.83 -0.86
C TYR A 311 -19.28 14.93 -1.85
N TYR A 312 -17.99 15.07 -2.17
CA TYR A 312 -17.48 16.09 -3.09
C TYR A 312 -17.46 15.65 -4.56
N LYS A 313 -17.77 14.38 -4.85
CA LYS A 313 -17.63 13.78 -6.19
C LYS A 313 -16.22 13.98 -6.75
N LEU A 314 -15.22 13.62 -5.94
CA LEU A 314 -13.82 13.79 -6.32
C LEU A 314 -13.48 12.96 -7.55
N ASN A 315 -12.81 13.60 -8.50
CA ASN A 315 -12.18 12.95 -9.64
C ASN A 315 -10.67 12.96 -9.43
N LEU A 316 -10.08 11.82 -9.10
CA LEU A 316 -8.62 11.70 -8.93
C LEU A 316 -7.94 11.06 -10.14
N TYR A 317 -8.68 10.64 -11.17
CA TYR A 317 -8.19 9.79 -12.25
C TYR A 317 -6.92 10.36 -12.91
N ILE A 318 -5.86 9.55 -12.91
CA ILE A 318 -4.63 9.75 -13.67
C ILE A 318 -4.33 8.49 -14.49
N PRO A 319 -3.57 8.57 -15.61
CA PRO A 319 -3.12 7.38 -16.31
C PRO A 319 -2.43 6.41 -15.35
N MET A 320 -2.77 5.12 -15.40
CA MET A 320 -2.28 4.11 -14.45
C MET A 320 -0.75 3.96 -14.50
N ARG A 321 -0.12 4.29 -15.65
CA ARG A 321 1.33 4.44 -15.74
C ARG A 321 1.92 5.45 -14.75
N LEU A 322 1.18 6.51 -14.43
CA LEU A 322 1.57 7.49 -13.42
C LEU A 322 1.34 6.95 -12.01
N VAL A 323 0.34 6.09 -11.78
CA VAL A 323 0.18 5.35 -10.52
C VAL A 323 1.37 4.40 -10.30
N VAL A 324 1.84 3.72 -11.34
CA VAL A 324 3.07 2.89 -11.23
C VAL A 324 4.30 3.75 -10.91
N LYS A 325 4.47 4.90 -11.57
CA LYS A 325 5.55 5.85 -11.23
C LYS A 325 5.44 6.35 -9.79
N ASN A 326 4.22 6.57 -9.30
CA ASN A 326 3.99 6.94 -7.90
C ASN A 326 4.34 5.79 -6.95
N MET A 327 4.12 4.53 -7.30
CA MET A 327 4.53 3.38 -6.48
C MET A 327 6.06 3.28 -6.41
N GLN A 328 6.75 3.52 -7.53
CA GLN A 328 8.23 3.60 -7.56
C GLN A 328 8.74 4.77 -6.70
N ALA A 329 8.09 5.93 -6.75
CA ALA A 329 8.44 7.08 -5.91
C ALA A 329 8.22 6.78 -4.42
N ALA A 330 7.11 6.13 -4.07
CA ALA A 330 6.81 5.69 -2.69
C ALA A 330 7.80 4.65 -2.15
N GLY A 331 8.46 3.90 -3.05
CA GLY A 331 9.50 2.94 -2.72
C GLY A 331 10.80 3.54 -2.18
N LYS A 332 11.04 4.83 -2.43
CA LYS A 332 12.30 5.48 -2.06
C LYS A 332 12.35 5.87 -0.59
N ARG A 333 13.56 5.95 -0.05
CA ARG A 333 13.79 6.49 1.31
C ARG A 333 13.32 7.93 1.42
N ASP A 334 12.71 8.25 2.56
CA ASP A 334 12.15 9.56 2.92
C ASP A 334 11.15 10.09 1.88
N ALA A 335 10.48 9.21 1.11
CA ALA A 335 9.58 9.59 0.02
C ALA A 335 8.48 10.57 0.44
N VAL A 336 7.98 10.45 1.67
CA VAL A 336 6.97 11.39 2.21
C VAL A 336 7.44 12.84 2.21
N LEU A 337 8.75 13.10 2.34
CA LEU A 337 9.34 14.44 2.40
C LEU A 337 10.07 14.84 1.11
N GLN A 338 10.67 13.88 0.41
CA GLN A 338 11.61 14.16 -0.68
C GLN A 338 11.03 13.95 -2.07
N GLU A 339 10.00 13.10 -2.21
CA GLU A 339 9.48 12.72 -3.50
C GLU A 339 8.23 13.52 -3.89
N LYS A 340 7.97 13.56 -5.20
CA LYS A 340 6.78 14.18 -5.76
C LYS A 340 5.93 13.15 -6.50
N PHE A 341 4.63 13.25 -6.32
CA PHE A 341 3.66 12.30 -6.83
C PHE A 341 2.79 12.95 -7.89
N TRP A 342 2.51 12.20 -8.95
CA TRP A 342 1.59 12.58 -10.00
C TRP A 342 0.17 12.61 -9.48
N VAL A 343 -0.52 13.73 -9.69
CA VAL A 343 -1.94 13.93 -9.38
C VAL A 343 -2.63 14.60 -10.56
N ARG A 344 -3.96 14.47 -10.60
CA ARG A 344 -4.81 15.29 -11.47
C ARG A 344 -4.80 16.73 -10.97
N SER A 345 -4.76 17.70 -11.88
CA SER A 345 -4.82 19.12 -11.53
C SER A 345 -5.87 19.87 -12.34
N GLY A 346 -6.52 20.85 -11.69
CA GLY A 346 -7.47 21.80 -12.29
C GLY A 346 -8.95 21.37 -12.31
N ASP A 347 -9.26 20.08 -12.25
CA ASP A 347 -10.65 19.58 -12.35
C ASP A 347 -10.99 18.42 -11.40
N CYS A 348 -10.27 18.31 -10.28
CA CYS A 348 -10.51 17.27 -9.26
C CYS A 348 -11.88 17.39 -8.56
N LEU A 349 -12.50 18.55 -8.64
CA LEU A 349 -13.76 18.89 -8.00
C LEU A 349 -14.76 19.37 -9.07
N PRO A 350 -16.06 19.11 -8.90
CA PRO A 350 -17.08 19.72 -9.75
C PRO A 350 -17.06 21.26 -9.66
N LYS A 351 -17.43 21.92 -10.77
CA LYS A 351 -17.72 23.37 -10.86
C LYS A 351 -18.48 23.88 -9.63
N GLY A 352 -17.99 24.94 -9.01
CA GLY A 352 -18.72 25.65 -7.95
C GLY A 352 -18.83 24.89 -6.62
N THR A 353 -18.11 23.78 -6.47
CA THR A 353 -17.98 23.10 -5.17
C THR A 353 -17.43 24.07 -4.13
N ARG A 354 -18.13 24.19 -3.01
CA ARG A 354 -17.73 25.01 -1.86
C ARG A 354 -17.21 24.10 -0.75
N TRP A 355 -16.05 24.42 -0.20
CA TRP A 355 -15.54 23.80 1.02
C TRP A 355 -15.22 24.91 2.04
N LYS A 356 -15.43 24.62 3.32
CA LYS A 356 -15.10 25.54 4.42
C LYS A 356 -13.69 25.16 4.91
N GLY A 357 -12.71 26.02 4.69
CA GLY A 357 -11.32 25.73 5.12
C GLY A 357 -10.34 26.91 4.96
N THR A 358 -10.60 27.80 4.01
CA THR A 358 -9.93 29.10 3.87
C THR A 358 -11.00 30.10 3.44
N ARG A 359 -10.95 31.33 3.97
CA ARG A 359 -11.98 32.37 3.74
C ARG A 359 -12.37 32.41 2.26
N THR A 360 -13.61 32.03 1.96
CA THR A 360 -14.26 32.25 0.65
C THR A 360 -13.53 31.69 -0.58
N ALA A 361 -12.95 30.49 -0.52
CA ALA A 361 -12.47 29.81 -1.73
C ALA A 361 -13.62 29.02 -2.39
N THR A 362 -14.20 29.57 -3.45
CA THR A 362 -14.96 28.78 -4.45
C THR A 362 -13.97 28.27 -5.50
N CYS A 363 -14.06 27.00 -5.92
CA CYS A 363 -13.37 26.57 -7.15
C CYS A 363 -14.01 27.28 -8.35
N SER A 364 -13.50 28.46 -8.68
CA SER A 364 -13.97 29.31 -9.78
C SER A 364 -13.48 28.81 -11.15
N GLN A 365 -12.42 27.97 -11.16
CA GLN A 365 -11.79 27.45 -12.37
C GLN A 365 -12.15 26.02 -12.76
N CYS A 366 -12.81 25.24 -11.91
CA CYS A 366 -13.32 23.93 -12.29
C CYS A 366 -14.18 24.18 -13.54
N SER A 367 -13.73 23.76 -14.71
CA SER A 367 -14.31 24.09 -16.02
C SER A 367 -15.15 22.92 -16.52
N MET A 368 -16.29 23.17 -17.18
CA MET A 368 -16.95 22.07 -17.90
C MET A 368 -15.97 21.71 -19.00
N PRO A 369 -15.78 20.44 -19.35
CA PRO A 369 -15.25 20.15 -20.66
C PRO A 369 -16.21 20.81 -21.65
N GLU A 370 -15.73 21.80 -22.41
CA GLU A 370 -16.35 22.05 -23.70
C GLU A 370 -16.35 20.72 -24.45
N LYS A 371 -17.43 20.41 -25.16
CA LYS A 371 -17.64 19.10 -25.81
C LYS A 371 -16.53 18.72 -26.81
N ASN A 372 -15.48 19.53 -27.00
CA ASN A 372 -14.26 19.22 -27.73
C ASN A 372 -13.03 20.03 -27.20
N SER A 373 -12.18 19.42 -26.34
CA SER A 373 -10.72 19.66 -26.08
C SER A 373 -10.24 20.70 -25.02
N PRO A 374 -9.09 20.53 -24.29
CA PRO A 374 -8.06 19.48 -24.36
C PRO A 374 -7.86 18.66 -23.05
N THR A 375 -7.29 17.47 -23.20
CA THR A 375 -6.76 16.52 -22.19
C THR A 375 -6.63 17.00 -20.74
N ALA A 376 -7.15 16.20 -19.80
CA ALA A 376 -6.91 16.33 -18.36
C ALA A 376 -5.43 16.61 -18.06
N LYS A 377 -5.18 17.49 -17.08
CA LYS A 377 -3.82 17.87 -16.68
C LYS A 377 -3.35 17.02 -15.50
N PHE A 378 -2.08 16.67 -15.54
CA PHE A 378 -1.40 15.93 -14.47
C PHE A 378 -0.11 16.65 -14.11
N GLU A 379 0.15 16.75 -12.81
CA GLU A 379 1.35 17.42 -12.29
C GLU A 379 1.95 16.65 -11.13
N GLN A 380 3.22 16.91 -10.84
CA GLN A 380 3.92 16.35 -9.69
C GLN A 380 3.95 17.35 -8.53
N THR A 381 3.50 16.91 -7.36
CA THR A 381 3.42 17.72 -6.14
C THR A 381 3.79 16.88 -4.91
N THR A 382 4.09 17.53 -3.79
CA THR A 382 4.53 16.86 -2.55
C THR A 382 3.34 16.23 -1.81
N LEU A 383 3.59 15.23 -0.95
CA LEU A 383 2.52 14.70 -0.09
C LEU A 383 1.95 15.76 0.85
N GLN A 384 2.77 16.72 1.31
CA GLN A 384 2.29 17.84 2.09
C GLN A 384 1.20 18.62 1.35
N GLU A 385 1.43 18.97 0.08
CA GLU A 385 0.44 19.71 -0.72
C GLU A 385 -0.80 18.85 -1.04
N ILE A 386 -0.61 17.56 -1.35
CA ILE A 386 -1.73 16.64 -1.65
C ILE A 386 -2.64 16.43 -0.42
N PHE A 387 -2.07 16.32 0.78
CA PHE A 387 -2.85 16.05 1.98
C PHE A 387 -3.34 17.34 2.64
N CYS A 388 -2.47 18.35 2.78
CA CYS A 388 -2.74 19.56 3.55
C CYS A 388 -3.22 20.75 2.69
N GLY A 389 -3.06 20.68 1.37
CA GLY A 389 -3.35 21.78 0.44
C GLY A 389 -2.13 22.63 0.10
N PRO A 390 -2.26 23.58 -0.84
CA PRO A 390 -1.15 24.41 -1.31
C PRO A 390 -0.51 25.24 -0.19
N ILE A 391 0.83 25.31 -0.20
CA ILE A 391 1.58 26.12 0.76
C ILE A 391 1.64 27.55 0.22
N HIS A 392 0.85 28.45 0.81
CA HIS A 392 0.98 29.88 0.52
C HIS A 392 2.20 30.44 1.27
N HIS A 393 3.27 30.77 0.56
CA HIS A 393 4.38 31.50 1.15
C HIS A 393 3.91 32.92 1.50
N SER A 394 4.11 33.32 2.75
CA SER A 394 3.88 34.68 3.24
C SER A 394 4.78 35.66 2.49
N GLY A 395 4.30 36.17 1.36
CA GLY A 395 5.03 37.00 0.40
C GLY A 395 4.33 37.10 -0.94
N ASP A 396 3.60 36.05 -1.33
CA ASP A 396 2.72 36.11 -2.50
C ASP A 396 1.42 36.80 -2.09
N GLY A 397 1.20 38.01 -2.63
CA GLY A 397 -0.04 38.76 -2.41
C GLY A 397 -1.23 37.84 -2.67
N ALA A 398 -2.22 37.87 -1.78
CA ALA A 398 -3.44 37.09 -1.90
C ALA A 398 -4.00 37.22 -3.32
N THR A 399 -3.79 36.20 -4.15
CA THR A 399 -4.42 36.14 -5.47
C THR A 399 -5.88 35.86 -5.22
N ASP A 400 -6.73 36.82 -5.61
CA ASP A 400 -8.18 36.77 -5.45
C ASP A 400 -8.76 35.51 -6.09
N GLY A 401 -8.89 34.42 -5.32
CA GLY A 401 -9.80 33.27 -5.54
C GLY A 401 -9.82 32.60 -6.92
N SER A 402 -8.91 32.94 -7.82
CA SER A 402 -8.95 32.56 -9.23
C SER A 402 -8.03 31.40 -9.55
N ASP A 403 -7.14 31.00 -8.64
CA ASP A 403 -6.08 30.00 -8.86
C ASP A 403 -6.03 28.94 -7.74
N ALA A 404 -7.15 28.75 -7.03
CA ALA A 404 -7.23 27.79 -5.94
C ALA A 404 -7.12 26.36 -6.49
N GLY A 405 -5.90 25.81 -6.49
CA GLY A 405 -5.59 24.43 -6.82
C GLY A 405 -6.29 23.42 -5.91
N PHE A 406 -5.91 22.14 -6.02
CA PHE A 406 -6.51 21.07 -5.22
C PHE A 406 -6.44 21.40 -3.71
N PRO A 407 -7.56 21.44 -2.97
CA PRO A 407 -7.56 21.92 -1.58
C PRO A 407 -6.79 21.06 -0.59
N GLY A 408 -6.47 19.83 -0.95
CA GLY A 408 -5.90 18.82 -0.06
C GLY A 408 -6.97 17.90 0.55
N PHE A 409 -6.60 16.65 0.81
CA PHE A 409 -7.53 15.66 1.41
C PHE A 409 -8.00 16.06 2.82
N ILE A 410 -7.12 16.62 3.64
CA ILE A 410 -7.43 16.97 5.03
C ILE A 410 -8.44 18.12 5.12
N PRO A 411 -8.29 19.25 4.39
CA PRO A 411 -9.31 20.28 4.35
C PRO A 411 -10.68 19.77 3.85
N LEU A 412 -10.69 18.88 2.87
CA LEU A 412 -11.93 18.26 2.39
C LEU A 412 -12.58 17.39 3.47
N ILE A 413 -11.81 16.54 4.15
CA ILE A 413 -12.33 15.71 5.26
C ILE A 413 -12.86 16.58 6.40
N LYS A 414 -12.14 17.64 6.80
CA LYS A 414 -12.61 18.59 7.82
C LYS A 414 -13.94 19.22 7.40
N GLY A 415 -14.06 19.66 6.14
CA GLY A 415 -15.30 20.20 5.58
C GLY A 415 -16.46 19.20 5.55
N PHE A 416 -16.19 17.92 5.27
CA PHE A 416 -17.17 16.84 5.35
C PHE A 416 -17.62 16.58 6.80
N LEU A 417 -16.70 16.55 7.76
CA LEU A 417 -17.03 16.38 9.17
C LEU A 417 -17.90 17.52 9.73
N GLU A 418 -17.78 18.73 9.16
CA GLU A 418 -18.67 19.85 9.49
C GLU A 418 -20.06 19.74 8.87
N SER A 419 -20.23 18.97 7.79
CA SER A 419 -21.53 18.82 7.10
C SER A 419 -22.41 17.72 7.69
N ILE A 420 -21.84 16.84 8.53
CA ILE A 420 -22.55 15.74 9.19
C ILE A 420 -22.83 16.03 10.66
N SER A 421 -23.91 15.45 11.18
CA SER A 421 -24.24 15.54 12.61
C SER A 421 -23.53 14.42 13.37
N ILE A 422 -22.44 14.77 14.05
CA ILE A 422 -21.69 13.90 14.98
C ILE A 422 -21.54 14.61 16.32
N ASP A 423 -21.46 13.86 17.41
CA ASP A 423 -21.25 14.48 18.73
C ASP A 423 -19.82 15.04 18.88
N ASP A 424 -19.66 15.98 19.80
CA ASP A 424 -18.40 16.70 19.99
C ASP A 424 -17.25 15.79 20.43
N GLU A 425 -17.55 14.69 21.14
CA GLU A 425 -16.55 13.74 21.61
C GLU A 425 -16.01 12.90 20.44
N GLN A 426 -16.90 12.35 19.60
CA GLN A 426 -16.55 11.66 18.36
C GLN A 426 -15.77 12.57 17.43
N LYS A 427 -16.23 13.81 17.24
CA LYS A 427 -15.53 14.81 16.41
C LYS A 427 -14.13 15.07 16.94
N THR A 428 -13.97 15.22 18.25
CA THR A 428 -12.66 15.43 18.88
C THR A 428 -11.71 14.26 18.60
N VAL A 429 -12.18 13.02 18.75
CA VAL A 429 -11.37 11.83 18.48
C VAL A 429 -10.94 11.76 17.02
N LEU A 430 -11.89 11.94 16.07
CA LEU A 430 -11.60 11.93 14.64
C LEU A 430 -10.61 13.04 14.26
N MET A 431 -10.78 14.25 14.81
CA MET A 431 -9.86 15.35 14.57
C MET A 431 -8.44 15.07 15.09
N GLY A 432 -8.30 14.33 16.20
CA GLY A 432 -6.99 13.87 16.67
C GLY A 432 -6.29 12.93 15.68
N TYR A 433 -7.05 12.02 15.06
CA TYR A 433 -6.51 11.18 13.98
C TYR A 433 -6.13 11.98 12.73
N ILE A 434 -6.96 12.96 12.33
CA ILE A 434 -6.68 13.81 11.17
C ILE A 434 -5.46 14.70 11.41
N ASP A 435 -5.29 15.27 12.59
CA ASP A 435 -4.11 16.06 12.97
C ASP A 435 -2.82 15.23 12.91
N PHE A 436 -2.87 13.97 13.34
CA PHE A 436 -1.74 13.05 13.20
C PHE A 436 -1.35 12.84 11.72
N ILE A 437 -2.32 12.58 10.84
CA ILE A 437 -2.06 12.43 9.39
C ILE A 437 -1.49 13.72 8.78
N GLU A 438 -2.03 14.88 9.18
CA GLU A 438 -1.57 16.21 8.75
C GLU A 438 -0.11 16.46 9.11
N LYS A 439 0.26 16.14 10.36
CA LYS A 439 1.62 16.31 10.85
C LYS A 439 2.60 15.33 10.20
N ARG A 440 2.17 14.11 9.88
CA ARG A 440 3.01 13.16 9.13
C ARG A 440 3.21 13.61 7.68
N ALA A 441 2.17 14.10 7.02
CA ALA A 441 2.27 14.60 5.63
C ALA A 441 3.14 15.85 5.52
N SER A 442 3.13 16.71 6.53
CA SER A 442 3.96 17.94 6.59
C SER A 442 5.37 17.72 7.15
N GLY A 443 5.73 16.51 7.56
CA GLY A 443 7.03 16.18 8.14
C GLY A 443 7.26 16.67 9.57
N GLN A 444 6.22 17.19 10.24
CA GLN A 444 6.28 17.50 11.68
C GLN A 444 6.40 16.22 12.51
N LEU A 445 5.80 15.12 12.05
CA LEU A 445 5.98 13.78 12.58
C LEU A 445 6.74 12.91 11.57
N TRP A 446 7.59 12.04 12.09
CA TRP A 446 8.32 11.05 11.33
C TRP A 446 7.43 9.88 10.94
N THR A 447 7.84 9.19 9.88
CA THR A 447 7.38 7.83 9.59
C THR A 447 8.03 6.84 10.54
N ASP A 448 7.43 5.66 10.70
CA ASP A 448 8.00 4.59 11.53
C ASP A 448 9.37 4.16 10.98
N ALA A 449 9.55 4.15 9.66
CA ALA A 449 10.83 3.86 9.03
C ALA A 449 11.91 4.88 9.41
N GLY A 450 11.59 6.18 9.33
CA GLY A 450 12.51 7.25 9.72
C GLY A 450 12.91 7.14 11.20
N TRP A 451 11.95 6.83 12.08
CA TRP A 451 12.22 6.65 13.51
C TRP A 451 13.03 5.39 13.81
N ILE A 452 12.67 4.23 13.25
CA ILE A 452 13.43 2.97 13.42
C ILE A 452 14.89 3.18 12.97
N ARG A 453 15.09 3.82 11.81
CA ARG A 453 16.42 4.14 11.29
C ARG A 453 17.18 5.06 12.25
N HIS A 454 16.53 6.07 12.81
CA HIS A 454 17.13 6.97 13.79
C HIS A 454 17.56 6.23 15.07
N VAL A 455 16.71 5.36 15.62
CA VAL A 455 17.01 4.58 16.83
C VAL A 455 18.24 3.69 16.59
N ILE A 456 18.28 2.97 15.48
CA ILE A 456 19.41 2.11 15.12
C ILE A 456 20.70 2.95 14.97
N ARG A 457 20.65 4.05 14.22
CA ARG A 457 21.83 4.89 13.96
C ARG A 457 22.36 5.61 15.19
N SER A 458 21.50 5.86 16.18
CA SER A 458 21.87 6.53 17.43
C SER A 458 22.34 5.56 18.51
N HIS A 459 22.27 4.25 18.26
CA HIS A 459 22.62 3.24 19.24
C HIS A 459 24.16 3.11 19.41
N PRO A 460 24.71 2.98 20.63
CA PRO A 460 26.16 2.92 20.86
C PRO A 460 26.91 1.78 20.13
N SER A 461 26.23 0.68 19.82
CA SER A 461 26.82 -0.44 19.08
C SER A 461 26.88 -0.20 17.56
N TYR A 462 26.18 0.81 17.04
CA TYR A 462 26.14 1.11 15.61
C TYR A 462 27.45 1.77 15.16
N LYS A 463 28.05 1.26 14.08
CA LYS A 463 29.39 1.66 13.64
C LYS A 463 29.37 2.53 12.39
N ASN A 464 28.22 3.12 12.05
CA ASN A 464 28.03 3.86 10.80
C ASN A 464 28.29 3.00 9.56
N ASP A 465 28.01 1.70 9.64
CA ASP A 465 28.27 0.68 8.61
C ASP A 465 26.99 0.02 8.08
N SER A 466 25.83 0.61 8.40
CA SER A 466 24.49 0.10 8.09
C SER A 466 24.12 -1.23 8.76
N VAL A 467 24.95 -1.75 9.67
CA VAL A 467 24.67 -3.01 10.37
C VAL A 467 23.73 -2.80 11.55
N VAL A 468 22.60 -3.51 11.55
CA VAL A 468 21.67 -3.62 12.68
C VAL A 468 22.15 -4.71 13.62
N THR A 469 22.89 -4.31 14.66
CA THR A 469 23.39 -5.22 15.70
C THR A 469 22.27 -5.86 16.54
N GLU A 470 22.60 -6.90 17.31
CA GLU A 470 21.65 -7.56 18.24
C GLU A 470 21.13 -6.60 19.28
N GLU A 471 22.05 -5.87 19.90
CA GLU A 471 21.80 -4.93 20.97
C GLU A 471 20.88 -3.81 20.49
N ALA A 472 21.18 -3.21 19.33
CA ALA A 472 20.34 -2.18 18.74
C ALA A 472 18.94 -2.71 18.39
N CYS A 473 18.84 -3.93 17.87
CA CYS A 473 17.55 -4.54 17.54
C CYS A 473 16.72 -4.86 18.79
N TYR A 474 17.37 -5.34 19.86
CA TYR A 474 16.73 -5.64 21.14
C TYR A 474 16.19 -4.36 21.80
N ASP A 475 17.01 -3.31 21.87
CA ASP A 475 16.62 -2.03 22.45
C ASP A 475 15.52 -1.35 21.63
N LEU A 476 15.57 -1.46 20.30
CA LEU A 476 14.48 -1.03 19.42
C LEU A 476 13.17 -1.76 19.76
N CYS A 477 13.19 -3.08 19.90
CA CYS A 477 11.99 -3.85 20.25
C CYS A 477 11.45 -3.46 21.64
N CYS A 478 12.33 -3.18 22.59
CA CYS A 478 11.94 -2.67 23.91
C CYS A 478 11.30 -1.29 23.83
N GLN A 479 11.83 -0.38 23.00
CA GLN A 479 11.21 0.93 22.78
C GLN A 479 9.86 0.80 22.08
N ILE A 480 9.73 -0.05 21.06
CA ILE A 480 8.44 -0.30 20.38
C ILE A 480 7.41 -0.84 21.39
N LYS A 481 7.80 -1.77 22.27
CA LYS A 481 6.95 -2.22 23.38
C LYS A 481 6.46 -1.03 24.20
N ASP A 482 7.38 -0.21 24.70
CA ASP A 482 7.02 0.85 25.63
C ASP A 482 6.18 1.95 24.96
N VAL A 483 6.44 2.24 23.68
CA VAL A 483 5.62 3.12 22.84
C VAL A 483 4.22 2.55 22.64
N SER A 484 4.10 1.29 22.23
CA SER A 484 2.80 0.63 22.00
C SER A 484 1.95 0.49 23.25
N GLN A 485 2.57 0.48 24.44
CA GLN A 485 1.91 0.44 25.75
C GLN A 485 1.67 1.83 26.36
N GLY A 486 2.08 2.91 25.68
CA GLY A 486 1.95 4.29 26.18
C GLY A 486 2.88 4.62 27.37
N LYS A 487 3.91 3.81 27.61
CA LYS A 487 4.93 4.01 28.66
C LYS A 487 6.05 4.95 28.20
N LEU A 488 6.32 4.99 26.89
CA LEU A 488 7.27 5.89 26.28
C LEU A 488 6.53 6.78 25.27
N ARG A 489 6.65 8.10 25.45
CA ARG A 489 6.14 9.09 24.49
C ARG A 489 7.28 9.62 23.64
N ILE A 490 7.13 9.53 22.32
CA ILE A 490 8.12 10.01 21.36
C ILE A 490 7.48 11.16 20.58
N PRO A 491 7.84 12.42 20.88
CA PRO A 491 7.23 13.60 20.26
C PRO A 491 7.34 13.62 18.74
N MET A 492 8.34 12.93 18.17
CA MET A 492 8.50 12.83 16.72
C MET A 492 7.58 11.80 16.07
N LEU A 493 6.87 10.95 16.83
CA LEU A 493 5.92 9.97 16.30
C LEU A 493 4.45 10.35 16.55
N PHE A 494 4.09 11.04 17.65
CA PHE A 494 2.70 11.38 18.00
C PHE A 494 2.50 12.53 19.00
#